data_AF-A0A2V8YVZ7-F1
#
_entry.id   AF-A0A2V8YVZ7-F1
#
_cell.length_a   1.000
_cell.length_b   1.000
_cell.length_c   1.000
_cell.angle_alpha   90.00
_cell.angle_beta   90.00
_cell.angle_gamma   90.00
#
_symmetry.space_group_name_H-M   'P 1'
#
loop_
_entity.id
_entity.type
_entity.pdbx_description
1 polymer ?
#
loop_
_entity_poly.entity_id
_entity_poly.type
_entity_poly.pdbx_seq_one_letter_code
_entity_poly.pdbx_strand_id
1 'polypeptide(L)'
;MFDLLGINRICREFYNDPVEVYGRRKQLGMSIVPLTDHDSIEGSEPLRRYPDFFLSEEVTVRMPSGTETHLGVYAITERNHLEIQRRRNDLIALLMYLTEQRLFFSVNQVFSGLTGRREEEDFQWFASYVPAFETRNGKMQVKRTPSRRGWLR
;
A
#
# COMPACT_ATOMS: atom_id res chain seq x y z
N MET A 1 -3.59 9.04 21.35
CA MET A 1 -2.44 9.42 22.19
C MET A 1 -1.92 8.15 22.84
N PHE A 2 -0.97 7.48 22.20
CA PHE A 2 -0.19 6.39 22.79
C PHE A 2 1.27 6.66 22.47
N ASP A 3 1.83 7.62 23.19
CA ASP A 3 3.27 7.88 23.21
C ASP A 3 3.85 7.09 24.39
N LEU A 4 4.04 5.80 24.18
CA LEU A 4 4.72 4.91 25.13
C LEU A 4 6.09 4.56 24.53
N LEU A 5 7.07 5.35 24.96
CA LEU A 5 8.51 5.18 24.74
C LEU A 5 8.93 3.73 24.99
N GLY A 6 9.08 2.94 23.92
CA GLY A 6 9.72 1.62 23.99
C GLY A 6 9.23 0.57 23.00
N ILE A 7 7.97 0.64 22.54
CA ILE A 7 7.39 -0.43 21.68
C ILE A 7 7.84 -0.31 20.21
N ASN A 8 8.12 0.90 19.72
CA ASN A 8 8.63 1.14 18.36
C ASN A 8 10.04 0.52 18.11
N ARG A 9 10.69 0.00 19.16
CA ARG A 9 12.01 -0.65 19.07
C ARG A 9 11.95 -2.16 18.84
N ILE A 10 10.80 -2.82 19.04
CA ILE A 10 10.71 -4.29 19.04
C ILE A 10 10.22 -4.85 17.69
N CYS A 11 9.36 -4.13 16.99
CA CYS A 11 8.95 -4.46 15.61
C CYS A 11 9.04 -3.20 14.76
N ARG A 12 10.17 -2.97 14.09
CA ARG A 12 10.24 -1.98 13.03
C ARG A 12 9.52 -2.56 11.81
N GLU A 13 8.62 -1.81 11.19
CA GLU A 13 8.20 -2.13 9.82
C GLU A 13 9.32 -1.85 8.80
N PHE A 14 10.32 -1.07 9.23
CA PHE A 14 11.46 -0.60 8.45
C PHE A 14 12.78 -1.24 8.86
N TYR A 15 13.26 -2.18 8.05
CA TYR A 15 14.56 -2.85 8.25
C TYR A 15 15.66 -2.40 7.30
N ASN A 16 15.34 -1.65 6.23
CA ASN A 16 16.28 -1.29 5.17
C ASN A 16 16.32 0.23 4.95
N ASP A 17 17.48 0.76 4.53
CA ASP A 17 17.61 2.15 4.10
C ASP A 17 16.81 2.36 2.78
N PRO A 18 15.88 3.33 2.72
CA PRO A 18 15.10 3.61 1.52
C PRO A 18 15.97 3.92 0.30
N VAL A 19 17.13 4.59 0.47
CA VAL A 19 18.06 4.91 -0.63
C VAL A 19 18.70 3.65 -1.19
N GLU A 20 19.10 2.71 -0.33
CA GLU A 20 19.69 1.44 -0.75
C GLU A 20 18.67 0.58 -1.48
N VAL A 21 17.44 0.50 -0.96
CA VAL A 21 16.35 -0.23 -1.61
C VAL A 21 16.06 0.38 -2.98
N TYR A 22 15.91 1.69 -3.06
CA TYR A 22 15.67 2.40 -4.32
C TYR A 22 16.77 2.09 -5.34
N GLY A 23 18.04 2.28 -4.96
CA GLY A 23 19.19 2.00 -5.81
C GLY A 23 19.24 0.56 -6.31
N ARG A 24 19.00 -0.42 -5.41
CA ARG A 24 18.95 -1.84 -5.77
C ARG A 24 17.83 -2.14 -6.76
N ARG A 25 16.64 -1.57 -6.57
CA ARG A 25 15.50 -1.77 -7.48
C ARG A 25 15.74 -1.16 -8.86
N LYS A 26 16.36 0.02 -8.92
CA LYS A 26 16.80 0.63 -10.19
C LYS A 26 17.84 -0.22 -10.92
N GLN A 27 18.83 -0.77 -10.20
CA GLN A 27 19.82 -1.70 -10.77
C GLN A 27 19.19 -2.98 -11.36
N LEU A 28 18.08 -3.43 -10.78
CA LEU A 28 17.30 -4.57 -11.30
C LEU A 28 16.39 -4.21 -12.49
N GLY A 29 16.49 -2.98 -13.01
CA GLY A 29 15.78 -2.54 -14.20
C GLY A 29 14.36 -2.01 -13.95
N MET A 30 13.97 -1.73 -12.70
CA MET A 30 12.66 -1.13 -12.43
C MET A 30 12.62 0.33 -12.92
N SER A 31 11.62 0.65 -13.75
CA SER A 31 11.40 2.01 -14.24
C SER A 31 10.91 2.94 -13.13
N ILE A 32 9.97 2.46 -12.31
CA ILE A 32 9.33 3.21 -11.23
C ILE A 32 9.46 2.39 -9.93
N VAL A 33 9.86 3.05 -8.85
CA VAL A 33 10.03 2.43 -7.52
C VAL A 33 9.34 3.33 -6.49
N PRO A 34 8.01 3.18 -6.29
CA PRO A 34 7.33 3.94 -5.25
C PRO A 34 7.74 3.39 -3.87
N LEU A 35 7.83 4.27 -2.90
CA LEU A 35 7.90 3.92 -1.48
C LEU A 35 6.51 4.19 -0.88
N THR A 36 5.93 3.20 -0.22
CA THR A 36 4.55 3.24 0.29
C THR A 36 4.54 2.77 1.74
N ASP A 37 4.90 3.67 2.64
CA ASP A 37 5.00 3.36 4.07
C ASP A 37 3.61 3.40 4.70
N HIS A 38 3.42 2.63 5.77
CA HIS A 38 2.14 2.60 6.47
C HIS A 38 1.86 3.95 7.13
N ASP A 39 0.80 4.60 6.66
CA ASP A 39 0.25 5.84 7.22
C ASP A 39 1.30 6.97 7.40
N SER A 40 2.38 6.95 6.63
CA SER A 40 3.52 7.84 6.76
C SER A 40 4.17 8.14 5.42
N ILE A 41 4.81 9.30 5.35
CA ILE A 41 5.62 9.74 4.21
C ILE A 41 7.08 10.00 4.60
N GLU A 42 7.46 9.80 5.85
CA GLU A 42 8.78 10.20 6.36
C GLU A 42 9.93 9.47 5.66
N GLY A 43 9.77 8.19 5.35
CA GLY A 43 10.78 7.39 4.64
C GLY A 43 11.06 7.86 3.22
N SER A 44 10.17 8.67 2.64
CA SER A 44 10.31 9.19 1.27
C SER A 44 11.26 10.37 1.16
N GLU A 45 11.53 11.08 2.25
CA GLU A 45 12.32 12.32 2.25
C GLU A 45 13.67 12.19 1.52
N PRO A 46 14.53 11.19 1.81
CA PRO A 46 15.80 11.04 1.11
C PRO A 46 15.66 10.67 -0.38
N LEU A 47 14.48 10.23 -0.82
CA LEU A 47 14.20 9.84 -2.21
C LEU A 47 13.68 11.00 -3.06
N ARG A 48 13.21 12.10 -2.46
CA ARG A 48 12.64 13.26 -3.17
C ARG A 48 13.61 13.95 -4.14
N ARG A 49 14.92 13.73 -3.94
CA ARG A 49 15.98 14.23 -4.83
C ARG A 49 16.02 13.52 -6.19
N TYR A 50 15.40 12.35 -6.33
CA TYR A 50 15.40 11.59 -7.58
C TYR A 50 14.28 12.10 -8.50
N PRO A 51 14.57 12.50 -9.76
CA PRO A 51 13.58 13.11 -10.65
C PRO A 51 12.49 12.14 -11.11
N ASP A 52 12.73 10.84 -11.02
CA ASP A 52 11.80 9.76 -11.35
C ASP A 52 11.06 9.19 -10.13
N PHE A 53 11.23 9.81 -8.95
CA PHE A 53 10.52 9.46 -7.74
C PHE A 53 9.28 10.35 -7.56
N PHE A 54 8.19 9.76 -7.09
CA PHE A 54 6.99 10.48 -6.67
C PHE A 54 6.50 9.95 -5.33
N LEU A 55 6.02 10.87 -4.50
CA LEU A 55 5.56 10.54 -3.15
C LEU A 55 4.31 9.66 -3.20
N SER A 56 4.30 8.61 -2.39
CA SER A 56 3.20 7.63 -2.28
C SER A 56 3.09 7.13 -0.83
N GLU A 57 1.99 6.48 -0.49
CA GLU A 57 1.68 6.03 0.89
C GLU A 57 0.81 4.77 0.85
N GLU A 58 0.99 3.87 1.82
CA GLU A 58 0.04 2.76 2.09
C GLU A 58 -0.84 3.14 3.29
N VAL A 59 -2.09 3.50 3.02
CA VAL A 59 -3.01 4.06 4.01
C VAL A 59 -3.85 2.94 4.61
N THR A 60 -3.90 2.85 5.93
CA THR A 60 -4.81 1.94 6.63
C THR A 60 -6.18 2.62 6.76
N VAL A 61 -7.19 2.04 6.13
CA VAL A 61 -8.54 2.59 5.99
C VAL A 61 -9.55 1.74 6.71
N ARG A 62 -10.44 2.39 7.46
CA ARG A 62 -11.57 1.74 8.12
C ARG A 62 -12.75 1.61 7.17
N MET A 63 -13.23 0.38 7.00
CA MET A 63 -14.37 0.05 6.16
C MET A 63 -15.70 0.30 6.90
N PRO A 64 -16.81 0.55 6.20
CA PRO A 64 -18.15 0.67 6.80
C PRO A 64 -18.58 -0.55 7.62
N SER A 65 -18.14 -1.75 7.21
CA SER A 65 -18.33 -3.03 7.90
C SER A 65 -17.61 -3.11 9.26
N GLY A 66 -16.71 -2.16 9.56
CA GLY A 66 -15.86 -2.14 10.74
C GLY A 66 -14.52 -2.87 10.58
N THR A 67 -14.26 -3.48 9.41
CA THR A 67 -12.95 -4.06 9.07
C THR A 67 -11.94 -2.98 8.68
N GLU A 68 -10.68 -3.39 8.50
CA GLU A 68 -9.62 -2.53 7.98
C GLU A 68 -9.12 -3.03 6.62
N THR A 69 -8.70 -2.11 5.78
CA THR A 69 -8.04 -2.40 4.50
C THR A 69 -6.88 -1.46 4.28
N HIS A 70 -5.96 -1.84 3.39
CA HIS A 70 -4.91 -0.94 2.97
C HIS A 70 -5.19 -0.42 1.56
N LEU A 71 -5.01 0.89 1.37
CA LEU A 71 -5.03 1.52 0.06
C LEU A 71 -3.63 2.07 -0.25
N GLY A 72 -3.03 1.64 -1.35
CA GLY A 72 -1.88 2.34 -1.92
C GLY A 72 -2.37 3.61 -2.61
N VAL A 73 -1.86 4.78 -2.23
CA VAL A 73 -2.18 6.06 -2.86
C VAL A 73 -0.90 6.66 -3.43
N TYR A 74 -0.95 7.08 -4.70
CA TYR A 74 0.26 7.37 -5.48
C TYR A 74 0.31 8.80 -5.99
N ALA A 75 1.53 9.31 -6.17
CA ALA A 75 1.83 10.65 -6.67
C ALA A 75 1.12 11.77 -5.87
N ILE A 76 1.22 11.69 -4.54
CA ILE A 76 0.55 12.60 -3.61
C ILE A 76 1.45 13.79 -3.24
N THR A 77 0.86 14.82 -2.65
CA THR A 77 1.58 15.92 -1.97
C THR A 77 1.53 15.74 -0.45
N GLU A 78 2.32 16.49 0.31
CA GLU A 78 2.22 16.53 1.78
C GLU A 78 0.84 16.97 2.26
N ARG A 79 0.21 17.90 1.54
CA ARG A 79 -1.17 18.30 1.82
C ARG A 79 -2.12 17.13 1.65
N ASN A 80 -1.94 16.33 0.60
CA ASN A 80 -2.78 15.16 0.38
C ASN A 80 -2.62 14.15 1.51
N HIS A 81 -1.38 13.88 1.95
CA HIS A 81 -1.13 13.03 3.13
C HIS A 81 -1.93 13.49 4.35
N LEU A 82 -1.89 14.79 4.69
CA LEU A 82 -2.65 15.34 5.83
C LEU A 82 -4.17 15.16 5.67
N GLU A 83 -4.71 15.41 4.47
CA GLU A 83 -6.14 15.27 4.21
C GLU A 83 -6.59 13.79 4.20
N ILE A 84 -5.74 12.88 3.71
CA ILE A 84 -5.95 11.43 3.75
C ILE A 84 -5.96 10.94 5.19
N GLN A 85 -4.97 11.31 6.01
CA GLN A 85 -4.88 10.91 7.42
C GLN A 85 -6.08 11.40 8.24
N ARG A 86 -6.68 12.55 7.89
CA ARG A 86 -7.93 13.02 8.53
C ARG A 86 -9.16 12.19 8.17
N ARG A 87 -9.17 11.52 7.01
CA ARG A 87 -10.34 10.84 6.44
C ARG A 87 -10.26 9.32 6.45
N ARG A 88 -9.09 8.73 6.72
CA ARG A 88 -8.87 7.27 6.69
C ARG A 88 -9.82 6.43 7.56
N ASN A 89 -10.49 7.03 8.55
CA ASN A 89 -11.48 6.35 9.39
C ASN A 89 -12.92 6.39 8.83
N ASP A 90 -13.12 7.02 7.67
CA ASP A 90 -14.39 7.11 6.94
C ASP A 90 -14.11 6.88 5.45
N LEU A 91 -14.36 5.65 4.99
CA LEU A 91 -14.12 5.25 3.60
C LEU A 91 -14.80 6.18 2.60
N ILE A 92 -16.04 6.60 2.87
CA ILE A 92 -16.82 7.40 1.91
C ILE A 92 -16.17 8.78 1.78
N ALA A 93 -15.87 9.43 2.91
CA ALA A 93 -15.19 10.72 2.91
C ALA A 93 -13.81 10.65 2.22
N LEU A 94 -13.07 9.55 2.44
CA LEU A 94 -11.79 9.32 1.77
C LEU A 94 -11.96 9.15 0.25
N LEU A 95 -12.89 8.31 -0.20
CA LEU A 95 -13.13 8.07 -1.63
C LEU A 95 -13.55 9.34 -2.37
N MET A 96 -14.40 10.18 -1.75
CA MET A 96 -14.77 11.49 -2.29
C MET A 96 -13.52 12.35 -2.50
N TYR A 97 -12.67 12.46 -1.48
CA TYR A 97 -11.45 13.26 -1.57
C TYR A 97 -10.48 12.75 -2.64
N LEU A 98 -10.20 11.43 -2.67
CA LEU A 98 -9.31 10.83 -3.66
C LEU A 98 -9.82 11.05 -5.08
N THR A 99 -11.13 10.94 -5.29
CA THR A 99 -11.77 11.15 -6.59
C THR A 99 -11.73 12.62 -7.01
N GLU A 100 -12.09 13.55 -6.11
CA GLU A 100 -12.07 14.99 -6.36
C GLU A 100 -10.67 15.51 -6.70
N GLN A 101 -9.66 15.02 -5.98
CA GLN A 101 -8.25 15.35 -6.23
C GLN A 101 -7.64 14.56 -7.40
N ARG A 102 -8.40 13.66 -8.03
CA ARG A 102 -7.97 12.80 -9.15
C ARG A 102 -6.70 12.00 -8.82
N LEU A 103 -6.62 11.51 -7.59
CA LEU A 103 -5.50 10.70 -7.13
C LEU A 103 -5.70 9.26 -7.57
N PHE A 104 -4.62 8.62 -8.02
CA PHE A 104 -4.63 7.19 -8.30
C PHE A 104 -4.43 6.41 -6.99
N PHE A 105 -5.27 5.40 -6.78
CA PHE A 105 -5.18 4.53 -5.62
C PHE A 105 -5.52 3.09 -5.98
N SER A 106 -4.99 2.14 -5.23
CA SER A 106 -5.29 0.71 -5.36
C SER A 106 -5.61 0.11 -4.01
N VAL A 107 -6.46 -0.93 -4.00
CA VAL A 107 -6.59 -1.76 -2.82
C VAL A 107 -5.43 -2.76 -2.77
N ASN A 108 -4.70 -2.74 -1.66
CA ASN A 108 -3.51 -3.55 -1.46
C ASN A 108 -3.87 -4.82 -0.69
N GLN A 109 -3.16 -5.92 -0.99
CA GLN A 109 -3.21 -7.16 -0.22
C GLN A 109 -4.62 -7.68 0.11
N VAL A 110 -5.58 -7.52 -0.82
CA VAL A 110 -7.01 -7.81 -0.63
C VAL A 110 -7.30 -9.19 -0.01
N PHE A 111 -6.47 -10.18 -0.34
CA PHE A 111 -6.62 -11.57 0.11
C PHE A 111 -5.64 -11.97 1.23
N SER A 112 -4.92 -11.02 1.81
CA SER A 112 -3.96 -11.25 2.89
C SER A 112 -4.63 -11.14 4.25
N GLY A 113 -4.38 -12.11 5.13
CA GLY A 113 -4.83 -12.06 6.53
C GLY A 113 -4.16 -10.96 7.37
N LEU A 114 -3.18 -10.22 6.83
CA LEU A 114 -2.50 -9.12 7.53
C LEU A 114 -3.45 -7.95 7.85
N THR A 115 -4.47 -7.74 7.03
CA THR A 115 -5.51 -6.71 7.25
C THR A 115 -6.71 -7.25 8.01
N GLY A 116 -6.57 -8.43 8.63
CA GLY A 116 -7.64 -9.10 9.35
C GLY A 116 -8.69 -9.76 8.45
N ARG A 117 -9.83 -10.08 9.06
CA ARG A 117 -10.97 -10.70 8.38
C ARG A 117 -11.69 -9.65 7.52
N ARG A 118 -12.17 -10.06 6.36
CA ARG A 118 -13.01 -9.25 5.47
C ARG A 118 -14.45 -9.73 5.52
N GLU A 119 -15.36 -8.79 5.32
CA GLU A 119 -16.78 -9.07 5.14
C GLU A 119 -17.16 -8.95 3.66
N GLU A 120 -18.25 -9.59 3.25
CA GLU A 120 -18.69 -9.60 1.85
C GLU A 120 -18.90 -8.18 1.30
N GLU A 121 -19.42 -7.28 2.14
CA GLU A 121 -19.64 -5.87 1.80
C GLU A 121 -18.35 -5.14 1.39
N ASP A 122 -17.20 -5.50 1.97
CA ASP A 122 -15.91 -4.87 1.64
C ASP A 122 -15.58 -5.05 0.15
N PHE A 123 -15.89 -6.23 -0.40
CA PHE A 123 -15.66 -6.53 -1.80
C PHE A 123 -16.58 -5.75 -2.74
N GLN A 124 -17.81 -5.45 -2.29
CA GLN A 124 -18.74 -4.61 -3.05
C GLN A 124 -18.21 -3.18 -3.18
N TRP A 125 -17.65 -2.62 -2.09
CA TRP A 125 -16.98 -1.32 -2.13
C TRP A 125 -15.78 -1.33 -3.10
N PHE A 126 -14.94 -2.36 -3.04
CA PHE A 126 -13.78 -2.45 -3.93
C PHE A 126 -14.18 -2.54 -5.40
N ALA A 127 -15.11 -3.43 -5.73
CA ALA A 127 -15.55 -3.64 -7.10
C ALA A 127 -16.23 -2.39 -7.69
N SER A 128 -16.88 -1.58 -6.86
CA SER A 128 -17.66 -0.43 -7.30
C SER A 128 -16.83 0.85 -7.45
N TYR A 129 -15.84 1.08 -6.58
CA TYR A 129 -15.20 2.40 -6.46
C TYR A 129 -13.68 2.39 -6.56
N VAL A 130 -13.02 1.25 -6.36
CA VAL A 130 -11.55 1.21 -6.40
C VAL A 130 -11.07 0.99 -7.84
N PRO A 131 -10.18 1.85 -8.38
CA PRO A 131 -9.80 1.77 -9.78
C PRO A 131 -8.75 0.69 -10.07
N ALA A 132 -8.10 0.14 -9.05
CA ALA A 132 -7.05 -0.87 -9.21
C ALA A 132 -6.92 -1.82 -8.01
N PHE A 133 -6.46 -3.04 -8.30
CA PHE A 133 -6.24 -4.10 -7.31
C PHE A 133 -4.79 -4.58 -7.38
N GLU A 134 -4.15 -4.74 -6.22
CA GLU A 134 -2.87 -5.42 -6.14
C GLU A 134 -3.06 -6.94 -6.37
N THR A 135 -2.68 -7.42 -7.55
CA THR A 135 -2.83 -8.83 -7.94
C THR A 135 -1.52 -9.62 -7.89
N ARG A 136 -0.38 -8.96 -7.65
CA ARG A 136 0.95 -9.58 -7.49
C ARG A 136 1.69 -8.95 -6.32
N ASN A 137 1.98 -9.74 -5.29
CA ASN A 137 2.70 -9.29 -4.11
C ASN A 137 3.52 -10.44 -3.50
N GLY A 138 4.50 -10.10 -2.67
CA GLY A 138 5.41 -11.08 -2.05
C GLY A 138 4.75 -12.00 -1.01
N LYS A 139 3.49 -11.77 -0.66
CA LYS A 139 2.73 -12.55 0.32
C LYS A 139 1.80 -13.57 -0.33
N MET A 140 1.48 -13.41 -1.62
CA MET A 140 0.71 -14.41 -2.34
C MET A 140 1.54 -15.68 -2.54
N GLN A 141 0.92 -16.81 -2.24
CA GLN A 141 1.52 -18.10 -2.55
C GLN A 141 1.72 -18.20 -4.06
N VAL A 142 2.97 -18.43 -4.47
CA VAL A 142 3.26 -18.74 -5.87
C VAL A 142 2.51 -20.04 -6.20
N LYS A 143 1.56 -20.00 -7.14
CA LYS A 143 1.05 -21.23 -7.75
C LYS A 143 2.26 -21.94 -8.36
N ARG A 144 2.74 -22.98 -7.70
CA ARG A 144 3.65 -23.95 -8.29
C ARG A 144 2.86 -24.59 -9.44
N THR A 145 3.06 -24.08 -10.65
CA THR A 145 2.60 -24.78 -11.84
C THR A 145 3.36 -26.11 -11.83
N PRO A 146 2.70 -27.28 -11.79
CA PRO A 146 3.41 -28.54 -11.90
C PRO A 146 4.20 -28.45 -13.20
N SER A 147 5.52 -28.61 -13.14
CA SER A 147 6.30 -28.70 -14.36
C SER A 147 5.69 -29.84 -15.17
N ARG A 148 5.21 -29.56 -16.39
CA ARG A 148 4.95 -30.60 -17.39
C ARG A 148 6.30 -31.23 -17.76
N ARG A 149 6.84 -32.07 -16.87
CA ARG A 149 7.92 -33.01 -17.17
C ARG A 149 7.38 -34.40 -16.89
N GLY A 150 7.23 -35.18 -17.96
CA GLY A 150 7.15 -36.63 -17.88
C GLY A 150 5.76 -37.24 -17.97
N TRP A 151 5.09 -37.08 -19.12
CA TRP A 151 4.20 -38.13 -19.64
C TRP A 151 4.56 -38.40 -21.10
N LEU A 152 5.74 -39.01 -21.27
CA LEU A 152 6.09 -39.80 -22.43
C LEU A 152 6.77 -41.07 -21.87
N ARG A 153 5.95 -42.10 -21.67
CA ARG A 153 6.32 -43.52 -21.70
C ARG A 153 5.19 -44.25 -22.38
#